data_AF-A0A941PXN7-F1
#
_entry.id   AF-A0A941PXN7-F1
#
_cell.length_a   1.000
_cell.length_b   1.000
_cell.length_c   1.000
_cell.angle_alpha   90.00
_cell.angle_beta   90.00
_cell.angle_gamma   90.00
#
_symmetry.space_group_name_H-M   'P 1'
#
loop_
_entity.id
_entity.type
_entity.pdbx_description
1 polymer ?
#
loop_
_entity_poly.entity_id
_entity_poly.type
_entity_poly.pdbx_seq_one_letter_code
_entity_poly.pdbx_strand_id
1 'polypeptide(L)'
;MAKGSTSPATTAAPPASYEDALRELERLVAGMEGGQLPLDQMLDSYRRGAELLAFCRGKLEAVEAQVKLLEDGQLKPWISG
;
A
#
# COMPACT_ATOMS: atom_id res chain seq x y z
N MET A 1 35.46 1.31 -13.61
CA MET A 1 35.30 0.85 -12.22
C MET A 1 33.82 0.95 -11.88
N ALA A 2 33.09 -0.16 -11.86
CA ALA A 2 31.68 -0.19 -11.52
C ALA A 2 31.54 -0.05 -10.00
N LYS A 3 31.10 1.11 -9.52
CA LYS A 3 30.73 1.27 -8.12
C LYS A 3 29.38 0.60 -7.92
N GLY A 4 29.42 -0.61 -7.35
CA GLY A 4 28.25 -1.28 -6.81
C GLY A 4 27.53 -0.35 -5.85
N SER A 5 26.28 -0.07 -6.16
CA SER A 5 25.36 0.62 -5.25
C SER A 5 24.47 -0.47 -4.67
N THR A 6 24.89 -1.02 -3.53
CA THR A 6 24.03 -1.76 -2.62
C THR A 6 22.90 -0.84 -2.18
N SER A 7 21.72 -1.01 -2.77
CA SER A 7 20.48 -0.45 -2.22
C SER A 7 19.87 -1.49 -1.28
N PRO A 8 19.49 -1.12 -0.05
CA PRO A 8 19.04 -2.08 0.94
C PRO A 8 17.67 -2.60 0.52
N ALA A 9 17.54 -3.92 0.41
CA ALA A 9 16.25 -4.60 0.49
C ALA A 9 15.68 -4.36 1.89
N THR A 10 15.15 -3.16 2.12
CA THR A 10 14.42 -2.83 3.33
C THR A 10 13.01 -3.33 3.10
N THR A 11 12.65 -4.44 3.73
CA THR A 11 11.24 -4.80 3.93
C THR A 11 10.58 -3.62 4.63
N ALA A 12 9.96 -2.74 3.84
CA ALA A 12 9.34 -1.54 4.34
C ALA A 12 8.15 -1.96 5.20
N ALA A 13 8.07 -1.41 6.41
CA ALA A 13 6.99 -1.67 7.35
C ALA A 13 5.61 -1.46 6.68
N PRO A 14 4.57 -2.18 7.13
CA PRO A 14 3.22 -1.97 6.64
C PRO A 14 2.79 -0.50 6.86
N PRO A 15 2.01 0.08 5.94
CA PRO A 15 1.52 1.45 6.08
C PRO A 15 0.66 1.60 7.34
N ALA A 16 0.75 2.76 7.99
CA ALA A 16 -0.03 3.07 9.18
C ALA A 16 -1.51 3.34 8.86
N SER A 17 -1.79 3.89 7.67
CA SER A 17 -3.13 4.30 7.23
C SER A 17 -3.35 4.07 5.73
N TYR A 18 -4.60 4.19 5.29
CA TYR A 18 -4.95 4.13 3.85
C TYR A 18 -4.28 5.29 3.10
N GLU A 19 -4.31 6.49 3.67
CA GLU A 19 -3.77 7.71 3.10
C GLU A 19 -2.24 7.63 2.95
N ASP A 20 -1.55 7.03 3.93
CA ASP A 20 -0.10 6.80 3.84
C ASP A 20 0.23 5.79 2.75
N ALA A 21 -0.54 4.70 2.66
CA ALA A 21 -0.35 3.67 1.63
C ALA A 21 -0.57 4.24 0.22
N LEU A 22 -1.62 5.05 0.05
CA LEU A 22 -1.95 5.69 -1.23
C LEU A 22 -0.87 6.68 -1.65
N ARG A 23 -0.40 7.53 -0.73
CA ARG A 23 0.66 8.51 -0.99
C ARG A 23 1.98 7.83 -1.37
N GLU A 24 2.32 6.73 -0.71
CA GLU A 24 3.51 5.95 -1.07
C GLU A 24 3.37 5.34 -2.47
N LEU A 25 2.20 4.82 -2.81
CA LEU A 25 1.90 4.24 -4.12
C LEU A 25 2.00 5.30 -5.24
N GLU A 26 1.42 6.48 -5.05
CA GLU A 26 1.52 7.61 -5.99
C GLU A 26 2.98 8.01 -6.25
N ARG A 27 3.79 8.07 -5.20
CA ARG A 27 5.22 8.37 -5.32
C ARG A 27 5.97 7.30 -6.12
N LEU A 28 5.66 6.02 -5.90
CA LEU A 28 6.28 4.92 -6.65
C LEU A 28 5.91 4.98 -8.14
N VAL A 29 4.63 5.15 -8.45
CA VAL A 29 4.14 5.28 -9.83
C VAL A 29 4.81 6.46 -10.53
N ALA A 30 4.85 7.63 -9.88
CA ALA A 30 5.51 8.82 -10.45
C ALA A 30 7.00 8.57 -10.75
N GLY A 31 7.71 7.84 -9.89
CA GLY A 31 9.11 7.48 -10.12
C GLY A 31 9.31 6.49 -11.28
N MET A 32 8.38 5.56 -11.45
CA MET A 32 8.39 4.58 -12.55
C MET A 32 8.08 5.24 -13.90
N GLU A 33 7.06 6.08 -13.95
CA GLU A 33 6.64 6.79 -15.18
C GLU A 33 7.65 7.88 -15.59
N GLY A 34 8.32 8.51 -14.62
CA GLY A 34 9.35 9.51 -14.88
C GLY A 34 10.66 8.94 -15.45
N GLY A 35 10.79 7.62 -15.58
CA GLY A 35 12.02 6.96 -16.07
C GLY A 35 13.25 7.18 -15.18
N GLN A 36 13.03 7.65 -13.95
CA GLN A 36 14.10 7.96 -12.99
C GLN A 36 14.58 6.71 -12.22
N LEU A 37 13.93 5.57 -12.43
CA LEU A 37 14.18 4.34 -11.69
C LEU A 37 15.13 3.42 -12.46
N PRO A 38 16.30 3.07 -11.90
CA PRO A 38 17.18 2.03 -12.45
C PRO A 38 16.44 0.70 -12.57
N LEU A 39 16.81 -0.09 -13.60
CA LEU A 39 16.22 -1.41 -13.86
C LEU A 39 16.19 -2.31 -12.63
N ASP A 40 17.29 -2.34 -11.87
CA ASP A 40 17.43 -3.17 -10.66
C ASP A 40 16.44 -2.77 -9.55
N GLN A 41 15.96 -1.52 -9.54
CA GLN A 41 14.98 -1.02 -8.56
C GLN A 41 13.53 -1.14 -9.06
N MET A 42 13.31 -1.43 -10.35
CA MET A 42 11.96 -1.54 -10.91
C MET A 42 11.19 -2.73 -10.32
N LEU A 43 11.86 -3.87 -10.13
CA LEU A 43 11.21 -5.06 -9.58
C LEU A 43 10.78 -4.85 -8.11
N ASP A 44 11.62 -4.17 -7.33
CA ASP A 44 11.32 -3.86 -5.93
C ASP A 44 10.19 -2.83 -5.82
N SER A 45 10.21 -1.80 -6.68
CA SER A 45 9.13 -0.79 -6.74
C SER A 45 7.80 -1.41 -7.15
N TYR A 46 7.82 -2.35 -8.10
CA TYR A 46 6.64 -3.10 -8.49
C TYR A 46 6.10 -3.95 -7.33
N ARG A 47 6.97 -4.68 -6.63
CA ARG A 47 6.58 -5.52 -5.48
C ARG A 47 5.95 -4.68 -4.38
N ARG A 48 6.59 -3.58 -4.01
CA ARG A 48 6.06 -2.65 -3.01
C ARG A 48 4.72 -2.05 -3.46
N GLY A 49 4.61 -1.64 -4.73
CA GLY A 49 3.35 -1.15 -5.28
C GLY A 49 2.22 -2.18 -5.18
N ALA A 50 2.51 -3.46 -5.43
CA ALA A 50 1.53 -4.54 -5.28
C ALA A 50 1.07 -4.73 -3.82
N GLU A 51 2.00 -4.67 -2.87
CA GLU A 51 1.70 -4.73 -1.43
C GLU A 51 0.79 -3.57 -0.99
N LEU A 52 1.13 -2.34 -1.39
CA LEU A 52 0.34 -1.14 -1.08
C LEU A 52 -1.06 -1.21 -1.68
N LEU A 53 -1.17 -1.67 -2.93
CA LEU A 53 -2.46 -1.84 -3.60
C LEU A 53 -3.34 -2.89 -2.88
N ALA A 54 -2.75 -4.01 -2.46
CA ALA A 54 -3.45 -5.03 -1.69
C ALA A 54 -3.95 -4.48 -0.34
N PHE A 55 -3.11 -3.71 0.37
CA PHE A 55 -3.50 -3.05 1.61
C PHE A 55 -4.68 -2.09 1.41
N CYS A 56 -4.60 -1.22 0.40
CA CYS A 56 -5.66 -0.25 0.09
C CYS A 56 -6.99 -0.95 -0.22
N ARG A 57 -6.97 -2.02 -1.03
CA ARG A 57 -8.16 -2.81 -1.35
C ARG A 57 -8.76 -3.44 -0.10
N GLY A 58 -7.96 -4.08 0.73
CA GLY A 58 -8.44 -4.70 1.97
C GLY A 58 -9.08 -3.70 2.93
N LYS A 59 -8.57 -2.46 3.00
CA LYS A 59 -9.20 -1.39 3.79
C LYS A 59 -10.57 -0.99 3.24
N LEU A 60 -10.70 -0.82 1.93
CA LEU A 60 -11.97 -0.48 1.29
C LEU A 60 -13.01 -1.60 1.44
N GLU A 61 -12.60 -2.85 1.25
CA GLU A 61 -13.46 -4.02 1.44
C GLU A 61 -13.98 -4.12 2.88
N ALA A 62 -13.13 -3.85 3.87
CA ALA A 62 -13.53 -3.84 5.28
C ALA A 62 -14.57 -2.75 5.57
N VAL A 63 -14.39 -1.55 5.02
CA VAL A 63 -15.36 -0.45 5.15
C VAL A 63 -16.68 -0.80 4.45
N GLU A 64 -16.63 -1.35 3.25
CA GLU A 64 -17.82 -1.77 2.51
C GLU A 64 -18.62 -2.83 3.28
N ALA A 65 -17.93 -3.83 3.86
CA ALA A 65 -18.57 -4.85 4.68
C ALA A 65 -19.24 -4.26 5.93
N GLN A 66 -18.61 -3.26 6.56
CA GLN A 66 -19.21 -2.56 7.69
C GLN A 66 -20.46 -1.79 7.26
N VAL A 67 -20.40 -1.03 6.16
CA VAL A 67 -21.57 -0.30 5.63
C VAL A 67 -22.74 -1.24 5.36
N LYS A 68 -22.50 -2.38 4.70
CA LYS A 68 -23.52 -3.40 4.45
C LYS A 68 -24.18 -3.90 5.74
N LEU A 69 -23.39 -4.13 6.80
CA LEU A 69 -23.93 -4.56 8.09
C LEU A 69 -24.84 -3.50 8.73
N LEU A 70 -24.52 -2.22 8.57
CA LEU A 70 -25.37 -1.11 9.02
C LEU A 70 -26.67 -1.04 8.22
N GLU A 71 -26.61 -1.20 6.90
CA GLU A 71 -27.76 -1.17 6.00
C GLU A 71 -28.72 -2.35 6.26
N ASP A 72 -28.18 -3.54 6.54
CA ASP A 72 -28.95 -4.76 6.84
C ASP A 72 -29.53 -4.77 8.27
N GLY A 73 -29.28 -3.73 9.08
CA GLY A 73 -29.78 -3.62 10.46
C GLY A 73 -29.18 -4.65 11.44
N GLN A 74 -28.09 -5.31 11.07
CA GLN A 74 -27.44 -6.40 11.82
C GLN A 74 -26.32 -5.88 12.74
N LEU A 75 -26.58 -4.82 13.52
CA LEU A 75 -25.57 -4.29 14.45
C LEU A 75 -25.49 -5.15 15.72
N LYS A 76 -24.36 -5.83 15.92
CA LYS A 76 -23.90 -6.17 17.28
C LYS A 76 -23.42 -4.86 17.91
N PRO A 77 -23.87 -4.48 19.13
CA PRO A 77 -23.47 -3.22 19.72
C PRO A 77 -21.96 -3.20 19.87
N TRP A 78 -21.29 -2.24 19.22
CA TRP A 78 -19.91 -1.93 19.51
C TRP A 78 -19.88 -1.23 20.87
N ILE A 79 -19.91 -2.03 21.94
CA ILE A 79 -19.62 -1.55 23.28
C ILE A 79 -18.11 -1.34 23.31
N SER A 80 -17.71 -0.08 23.20
CA SER A 80 -16.35 0.38 23.39
C SER A 80 -15.81 -0.09 24.75
N GLY A 81 -14.62 -0.67 24.74
CA GLY A 81 -13.76 -0.91 25.90
C GLY A 81 -12.34 -0.58 25.50
#